data_AF-A0A3M1RZP3-F1
#
_entry.id   AF-A0A3M1RZP3-F1
#
_cell.length_a   1.000
_cell.length_b   1.000
_cell.length_c   1.000
_cell.angle_alpha   90.00
_cell.angle_beta   90.00
_cell.angle_gamma   90.00
#
_symmetry.space_group_name_H-M   'P 1'
#
loop_
_entity.id
_entity.type
_entity.pdbx_description
1 polymer ?
#
loop_
_entity_poly.entity_id
_entity_poly.type
_entity_poly.pdbx_seq_one_letter_code
_entity_poly.pdbx_strand_id
1 'polypeptide(L)'
;MGELIFLMRQILAQQEQQTKLLEQLVHQVNANQRQRANELEQWRQANPHLAKRCRKAAEALSKIQTEFLYRVTEEIEDGYDGLLDGEFFLSEFVDRFGPRMAHLNGLVQVMAQLSSDPSHTDSENTSS
;
A
#
# COMPACT_ATOMS: atom_id res chain seq x y z
N MET A 1 33.42 13.80 -34.22
CA MET A 1 32.53 12.67 -34.55
C MET A 1 32.92 11.36 -33.85
N GLY A 2 34.20 10.93 -33.85
CA GLY A 2 34.60 9.67 -33.20
C GLY A 2 34.39 9.62 -31.67
N GLU A 3 34.62 10.72 -30.97
CA GLU A 3 34.48 10.80 -29.51
C GLU A 3 33.01 10.73 -29.04
N LEU A 4 32.09 11.33 -29.80
CA LEU A 4 30.65 11.20 -29.58
C LEU A 4 30.18 9.74 -29.79
N ILE A 5 30.68 9.07 -30.82
CA ILE A 5 30.35 7.66 -31.09
C ILE A 5 30.88 6.76 -29.96
N PHE A 6 32.07 7.07 -29.43
CA PHE A 6 32.63 6.36 -28.28
C PHE A 6 31.76 6.56 -27.03
N LEU A 7 31.39 7.80 -26.73
CA LEU A 7 30.51 8.12 -25.59
C LEU A 7 29.14 7.43 -25.73
N MET A 8 28.53 7.44 -26.91
CA MET A 8 27.24 6.76 -27.13
C MET A 8 27.35 5.25 -26.93
N ARG A 9 28.44 4.61 -27.37
CA ARG A 9 28.68 3.18 -27.11
C ARG A 9 28.88 2.89 -25.64
N GLN A 10 29.58 3.76 -24.92
CA GLN A 10 29.76 3.63 -23.48
C GLN A 10 28.44 3.78 -22.74
N ILE A 11 27.61 4.76 -23.11
CA ILE A 11 26.27 4.94 -22.56
C ILE A 11 25.39 3.71 -22.84
N LEU A 12 25.41 3.19 -24.08
CA LEU A 12 24.65 1.98 -24.45
C LEU A 12 25.06 0.78 -23.59
N ALA A 13 26.36 0.56 -23.40
CA ALA A 13 26.87 -0.52 -22.55
C ALA A 13 26.44 -0.36 -21.08
N GLN A 14 26.44 0.87 -20.56
CA GLN A 14 25.92 1.14 -19.22
C GLN A 14 24.40 0.92 -19.12
N GLN A 15 23.65 1.27 -20.17
CA GLN A 15 22.20 1.06 -20.23
C GLN A 15 21.85 -0.44 -20.24
N GLU A 16 22.57 -1.25 -21.02
CA GLU A 16 22.40 -2.72 -21.01
C GLU A 16 22.68 -3.31 -19.63
N GLN A 17 23.73 -2.84 -18.95
CA GLN A 17 24.05 -3.27 -17.60
C GLN A 17 22.95 -2.85 -16.59
N GLN A 18 22.43 -1.63 -16.69
CA GLN A 18 21.32 -1.17 -15.84
C GLN A 18 20.06 -2.00 -16.04
N THR A 19 19.68 -2.31 -17.29
CA THR A 19 18.53 -3.17 -17.59
C THR A 19 18.68 -4.53 -16.94
N LYS A 20 19.88 -5.14 -17.04
CA LYS A 20 20.16 -6.43 -16.41
C LYS A 20 20.03 -6.39 -14.88
N LEU A 21 20.50 -5.31 -14.24
CA LEU A 21 20.36 -5.15 -12.78
C LEU A 21 18.90 -4.95 -12.36
N LEU A 22 18.12 -4.20 -13.15
CA LEU A 22 16.68 -4.02 -12.92
C LEU A 22 15.92 -5.34 -13.06
N GLU A 23 16.25 -6.16 -14.07
CA GLU A 23 15.68 -7.50 -14.22
C GLU A 23 15.97 -8.39 -13.00
N GLN A 24 17.22 -8.37 -12.52
CA GLN A 24 17.61 -9.11 -11.31
C GLN A 24 16.86 -8.61 -10.07
N LEU A 25 16.70 -7.29 -9.92
CA LEU A 25 15.96 -6.69 -8.82
C LEU A 25 14.48 -7.12 -8.85
N VAL A 26 13.84 -7.05 -10.03
CA VAL A 26 12.45 -7.50 -10.20
C VAL A 26 12.33 -8.98 -9.86
N HIS A 27 13.28 -9.81 -10.28
CA HIS A 27 13.28 -11.23 -9.93
C HIS A 27 13.38 -11.45 -8.41
N GLN A 28 14.27 -10.72 -7.74
CA GLN A 28 14.45 -10.80 -6.29
C GLN A 28 13.21 -10.32 -5.52
N VAL A 29 12.59 -9.22 -5.96
CA VAL A 29 11.36 -8.68 -5.36
C VAL A 29 10.21 -9.68 -5.52
N ASN A 30 10.04 -10.25 -6.72
CA ASN A 30 9.01 -11.25 -6.97
C ASN A 30 9.23 -12.53 -6.15
N ALA A 31 10.48 -12.99 -6.01
CA ALA A 31 10.81 -14.15 -5.17
C ALA A 31 10.46 -13.89 -3.70
N ASN A 32 10.81 -12.73 -3.15
CA ASN A 32 10.49 -12.35 -1.78
C ASN A 32 8.98 -12.20 -1.56
N GLN A 33 8.26 -11.57 -2.49
CA GLN A 33 6.80 -11.46 -2.43
C GLN A 33 6.12 -12.85 -2.40
N ARG A 34 6.55 -13.79 -3.24
CA ARG A 34 6.03 -15.17 -3.26
C ARG A 34 6.35 -15.91 -1.97
N GLN A 35 7.57 -15.78 -1.45
CA GLN A 35 7.94 -16.40 -0.18
C GLN A 35 7.04 -15.91 0.95
N ARG A 36 6.85 -14.59 1.07
CA ARG A 36 6.00 -13.99 2.10
C ARG A 36 4.54 -14.42 1.97
N ALA A 37 4.02 -14.55 0.75
CA ALA A 37 2.68 -15.06 0.49
C ALA A 37 2.52 -16.51 0.97
N ASN A 38 3.51 -17.37 0.70
CA ASN A 38 3.51 -18.76 1.15
C ASN A 38 3.57 -18.87 2.69
N GLU A 39 4.39 -18.05 3.35
CA GLU A 39 4.49 -18.00 4.82
C GLU A 39 3.16 -17.57 5.46
N LEU A 40 2.50 -16.55 4.90
CA LEU A 40 1.18 -16.10 5.36
C LEU A 40 0.11 -17.17 5.16
N GLU A 41 0.15 -17.89 4.04
CA GLU A 41 -0.76 -19.00 3.78
C GLU A 41 -0.56 -20.14 4.78
N GLN A 42 0.68 -20.57 5.01
CA GLN A 42 0.99 -21.59 6.01
C GLN A 42 0.56 -21.16 7.41
N TRP A 43 0.83 -19.90 7.79
CA TRP A 43 0.38 -19.34 9.06
C TRP A 43 -1.15 -19.36 9.19
N ARG A 44 -1.87 -19.05 8.12
CA ARG A 44 -3.35 -19.04 8.08
C ARG A 44 -3.93 -20.45 8.24
N GLN A 45 -3.32 -21.44 7.57
CA GLN A 45 -3.70 -22.85 7.73
C GLN A 45 -3.46 -23.34 9.16
N ALA A 46 -2.39 -22.87 9.82
CA ALA A 46 -2.11 -23.16 11.22
C ALA A 46 -3.04 -22.41 12.21
N ASN A 47 -3.58 -21.26 11.81
CA ASN A 47 -4.38 -20.38 12.68
C ASN A 47 -5.76 -19.98 12.08
N PRO A 48 -6.61 -20.94 11.68
CA PRO A 48 -7.83 -20.65 10.91
C PRO A 48 -8.87 -19.82 11.68
N HIS A 49 -8.98 -20.05 12.99
CA HIS A 49 -9.88 -19.27 13.85
C HIS A 49 -9.43 -17.81 13.99
N LEU A 50 -8.12 -17.57 14.07
CA LEU A 50 -7.58 -16.21 14.20
C LEU A 50 -7.73 -15.45 12.88
N ALA A 51 -7.44 -16.08 11.74
CA ALA A 51 -7.65 -15.48 10.42
C ALA A 51 -9.11 -15.04 10.21
N LYS A 52 -10.09 -15.89 10.60
CA LYS A 52 -11.52 -15.52 10.56
C LYS A 52 -11.86 -14.33 11.47
N ARG A 53 -11.22 -14.23 12.64
CA ARG A 53 -11.37 -13.08 13.54
C ARG A 53 -10.75 -11.82 12.96
N CYS A 54 -9.56 -11.92 12.34
CA CYS A 54 -8.92 -10.83 11.62
C CYS A 54 -9.81 -10.29 10.49
N ARG A 55 -10.49 -11.18 9.74
CA ARG A 55 -11.48 -10.76 8.71
C ARG A 55 -12.59 -9.89 9.31
N LYS A 56 -13.23 -10.37 10.38
CA LYS A 56 -14.30 -9.63 11.06
C LYS A 56 -13.80 -8.32 11.67
N ALA A 57 -12.59 -8.32 12.21
CA ALA A 57 -11.96 -7.13 12.77
C ALA A 57 -11.66 -6.10 11.67
N ALA A 58 -11.15 -6.54 10.51
CA ALA A 58 -10.93 -5.68 9.36
C ALA A 58 -12.24 -5.04 8.89
N GLU A 59 -13.31 -5.83 8.72
CA GLU A 59 -14.64 -5.33 8.34
C GLU A 59 -15.18 -4.29 9.34
N ALA A 60 -15.03 -4.55 10.64
CA ALA A 60 -15.45 -3.60 11.67
C ALA A 60 -14.61 -2.31 11.68
N LEU A 61 -13.29 -2.43 11.54
CA LEU A 61 -12.38 -1.29 11.47
C LEU A 61 -12.60 -0.46 10.20
N SER A 62 -12.92 -1.08 9.06
CA SER A 62 -13.28 -0.36 7.84
C SER A 62 -14.53 0.51 8.04
N LYS A 63 -15.55 0.01 8.74
CA LYS A 63 -16.73 0.82 9.08
C LYS A 63 -16.37 1.99 9.98
N ILE A 64 -15.54 1.76 11.01
CA ILE A 64 -15.04 2.81 11.89
C ILE A 64 -14.23 3.86 11.12
N GLN A 65 -13.43 3.43 10.13
CA GLN A 65 -12.66 4.32 9.26
C GLN A 65 -13.57 5.19 8.41
N THR A 66 -14.64 4.64 7.85
CA THR A 66 -15.66 5.41 7.12
C THR A 66 -16.31 6.46 8.01
N GLU A 67 -16.74 6.11 9.23
CA GLU A 67 -17.30 7.07 10.20
C GLU A 67 -16.29 8.12 10.67
N PHE A 68 -15.01 7.77 10.72
CA PHE A 68 -13.95 8.73 10.99
C PHE A 68 -13.79 9.71 9.83
N LEU A 69 -13.81 9.22 8.58
CA LEU A 69 -13.75 10.07 7.39
C LEU A 69 -14.93 11.05 7.33
N TYR A 70 -16.15 10.61 7.64
CA TYR A 70 -17.32 11.51 7.69
C TYR A 70 -17.09 12.69 8.65
N ARG A 71 -16.59 12.43 9.86
CA ARG A 71 -16.28 13.49 10.83
C ARG A 71 -15.14 14.41 10.39
N VAL A 72 -14.13 13.85 9.72
CA VAL A 72 -13.02 14.63 9.17
C VAL A 72 -13.52 15.56 8.07
N THR A 73 -14.39 15.06 7.18
CA THR A 73 -14.95 15.88 6.09
C THR A 73 -15.87 16.96 6.62
N GLU A 74 -16.69 16.67 7.63
CA GLU A 74 -17.55 17.66 8.29
C GLU A 74 -16.72 18.80 8.91
N GLU A 75 -15.63 18.48 9.63
CA GLU A 75 -14.75 19.51 10.22
C GLU A 75 -14.01 20.33 9.14
N ILE A 76 -13.68 19.74 7.99
CA ILE A 76 -13.11 20.48 6.85
C ILE A 76 -14.15 21.45 6.27
N GLU A 77 -15.40 21.00 6.09
CA GLU A 77 -16.47 21.83 5.55
C GLU A 77 -16.79 23.00 6.48
N ASP A 78 -16.88 22.76 7.78
CA ASP A 78 -17.16 23.78 8.79
C ASP A 78 -16.00 24.77 8.98
N GLY A 79 -14.76 24.33 8.78
CA GLY A 79 -13.53 25.10 9.00
C GLY A 79 -12.83 25.59 7.74
N TYR A 80 -13.45 25.47 6.56
CA TYR A 80 -12.78 25.59 5.26
C TYR A 80 -11.99 26.90 5.09
N ASP A 81 -12.62 28.04 5.37
CA ASP A 81 -11.97 29.36 5.21
C ASP A 81 -10.77 29.52 6.15
N GLY A 82 -10.87 29.02 7.38
CA GLY A 82 -9.76 29.07 8.35
C GLY A 82 -8.60 28.13 7.99
N LEU A 83 -8.90 26.97 7.42
CA LEU A 83 -7.91 26.03 6.89
C LEU A 83 -7.21 26.57 5.65
N LEU A 84 -7.92 27.30 4.80
CA LEU A 84 -7.39 27.90 3.58
C LEU A 84 -6.47 29.10 3.88
N ASP A 85 -6.85 29.93 4.84
CA ASP A 85 -6.18 31.20 5.12
C ASP A 85 -4.98 31.10 6.08
N GLY A 86 -4.82 29.99 6.82
CA GLY A 86 -3.84 29.88 7.91
C GLY A 86 -3.10 28.55 8.04
N GLU A 87 -1.77 28.58 7.90
CA GLU A 87 -0.89 27.42 8.15
C GLU A 87 -1.05 26.83 9.56
N PHE A 88 -1.39 27.66 10.55
CA PHE A 88 -1.62 27.20 11.92
C PHE A 88 -2.82 26.26 12.03
N PHE A 89 -3.98 26.65 11.51
CA PHE A 89 -5.19 25.83 11.55
C PHE A 89 -5.05 24.55 10.73
N LEU A 90 -4.35 24.64 9.59
CA LEU A 90 -4.01 23.47 8.79
C LEU A 90 -3.09 22.51 9.56
N SER A 91 -2.04 23.02 10.23
CA SER A 91 -1.14 22.20 11.04
C SER A 91 -1.87 21.54 12.19
N GLU A 92 -2.73 22.27 12.91
CA GLU A 92 -3.51 21.73 14.02
C GLU A 92 -4.48 20.64 13.55
N PHE A 93 -5.14 20.85 12.40
CA PHE A 93 -5.99 19.85 11.77
C PHE A 93 -5.21 18.58 11.41
N VAL A 94 -4.05 18.74 10.76
CA VAL A 94 -3.18 17.61 10.39
C VAL A 94 -2.68 16.88 11.63
N ASP A 95 -2.30 17.57 12.70
CA ASP A 95 -1.85 16.97 13.96
C ASP A 95 -2.98 16.22 14.68
N ARG A 96 -4.21 16.74 14.62
CA ARG A 96 -5.39 16.14 15.25
C ARG A 96 -5.86 14.88 14.52
N PHE A 97 -5.90 14.90 13.19
CA PHE A 97 -6.51 13.82 12.39
C PHE A 97 -5.51 12.92 11.67
N GLY A 98 -4.35 13.45 11.26
CA GLY A 98 -3.34 12.77 10.44
C GLY A 98 -2.80 11.48 11.08
N PRO A 99 -2.19 11.54 12.29
CA PRO A 99 -1.64 10.34 12.94
C PRO A 99 -2.70 9.26 13.14
N ARG A 100 -3.92 9.66 13.52
CA ARG A 100 -5.01 8.72 13.79
C ARG A 100 -5.49 8.05 12.51
N MET A 101 -5.57 8.79 11.40
CA MET A 101 -5.92 8.26 10.08
C MET A 101 -4.88 7.24 9.59
N ALA A 102 -3.59 7.59 9.69
CA ALA A 102 -2.50 6.73 9.28
C ALA A 102 -2.47 5.41 10.09
N HIS A 103 -2.62 5.50 11.40
CA HIS A 103 -2.66 4.32 12.26
C HIS A 103 -3.87 3.43 11.99
N LEU A 104 -5.06 4.04 11.81
CA LEU A 104 -6.28 3.27 11.53
C LEU A 104 -6.18 2.53 10.18
N ASN A 105 -5.65 3.19 9.15
CA ASN A 105 -5.41 2.57 7.85
C ASN A 105 -4.42 1.38 7.98
N GLY A 106 -3.32 1.58 8.71
CA GLY A 106 -2.34 0.52 8.95
C GLY A 106 -2.94 -0.69 9.69
N LEU A 107 -3.78 -0.47 10.70
CA LEU A 107 -4.48 -1.54 11.41
C LEU A 107 -5.43 -2.33 10.49
N VAL A 108 -6.21 -1.63 9.65
CA VAL A 108 -7.08 -2.27 8.66
C VAL A 108 -6.25 -3.11 7.69
N GLN A 109 -5.14 -2.57 7.18
CA GLN A 109 -4.27 -3.27 6.24
C GLN A 109 -3.65 -4.55 6.84
N VAL A 110 -3.16 -4.49 8.08
CA VAL A 110 -2.61 -5.68 8.76
C VAL A 110 -3.69 -6.73 8.99
N MET A 111 -4.87 -6.33 9.47
CA MET A 111 -5.98 -7.27 9.68
C MET A 111 -6.45 -7.88 8.36
N ALA A 112 -6.49 -7.09 7.29
CA ALA A 112 -6.82 -7.55 5.95
C ALA A 112 -5.80 -8.57 5.42
N GLN A 113 -4.50 -8.30 5.54
CA GLN A 113 -3.43 -9.21 5.11
C GLN A 113 -3.44 -10.55 5.85
N LEU A 114 -3.73 -10.53 7.16
CA LEU A 114 -3.86 -11.76 7.96
C LEU A 114 -5.16 -12.53 7.67
N SER A 115 -6.12 -11.87 7.00
CA SER A 115 -7.42 -12.44 6.66
C SER A 115 -7.58 -12.82 5.20
N SER A 116 -6.75 -12.29 4.30
CA SER A 116 -6.92 -12.43 2.86
C SER A 116 -6.74 -13.89 2.45
N ASP A 117 -7.70 -14.33 1.66
CA ASP A 117 -7.67 -15.62 0.99
C ASP A 117 -7.34 -15.32 -0.48
N PRO A 118 -6.27 -15.88 -1.06
CA PRO A 118 -5.93 -15.63 -2.46
C PRO A 118 -7.02 -16.14 -3.44
N SER A 119 -7.98 -16.93 -2.94
CA SER A 119 -9.10 -17.53 -3.68
C SER A 119 -10.13 -16.54 -4.27
N HIS A 120 -9.94 -15.22 -4.12
CA HIS A 120 -10.82 -14.20 -4.71
C HIS A 120 -10.18 -13.36 -5.83
N THR A 121 -8.95 -13.67 -6.27
CA THR A 121 -8.23 -12.83 -7.25
C THR A 121 -8.07 -13.44 -8.65
N ASP A 122 -8.47 -14.70 -8.88
CA ASP A 122 -8.22 -15.40 -10.17
C ASP A 122 -9.48 -15.78 -10.97
N SER A 123 -10.69 -15.37 -10.57
CA SER A 123 -11.94 -15.76 -11.28
C SER A 123 -12.48 -14.76 -12.31
N GLU A 124 -11.80 -13.62 -12.56
CA GLU A 124 -12.30 -12.59 -13.48
C GLU A 124 -11.52 -12.46 -14.81
N ASN A 125 -10.47 -13.24 -15.06
CA ASN A 125 -9.67 -13.15 -16.30
C ASN A 125 -9.66 -14.42 -17.16
N THR A 126 -10.81 -15.08 -17.30
CA THR A 126 -10.98 -16.14 -18.31
C THR A 126 -12.40 -16.12 -18.89
N SER A 127 -12.81 -14.99 -19.46
CA SER A 127 -13.99 -14.91 -20.34
C SER A 127 -13.91 -13.64 -21.19
N SER A 128 -13.15 -13.71 -22.29
CA SER A 128 -13.38 -13.01 -23.58
C SER A 128 -12.37 -13.50 -24.61
#